data_AF-A0AA41PUZ5-F1
#
_entry.id   AF-A0AA41PUZ5-F1
#
_cell.length_a   1.000
_cell.length_b   1.000
_cell.length_c   1.000
_cell.angle_alpha   90.00
_cell.angle_beta   90.00
_cell.angle_gamma   90.00
#
_symmetry.space_group_name_H-M   'P 1'
#
loop_
_entity.id
_entity.type
_entity.pdbx_description
1 polymer ?
#
loop_
_entity_poly.entity_id
_entity_poly.type
_entity_poly.pdbx_seq_one_letter_code
_entity_poly.pdbx_strand_id
1 'polypeptide(L)'
;MPDPIGATDEQLRRTAKEFTDRWIEDTERALADKWENRSVLTTVFGDLPEKRRPMWRDVAVRTVRESTIAFRRAAEKRRAEVAEQAFVLLRDADPRLTAAAVATPSPETRKMLQALAPSTVAGGELAAILAAGDAAGAELAARAPVLDDLWAAKGGELALLRDSLGAVVKHVTDIETAFGATWDRRPALLALGDELATRDAVRPILAIVERTRDDADRAVRMLPPNATLREQHQALAVPFDRARATVRPAIERMAAASASTDTTVAAYELRFVGKDALHAGMLDDFVDVYGAAAVEAFLKVTPRVAHRVYQLVLGYEMSQNMAQEVAIGTWRLAEAFPAGTTAPVLAWVFEQIAAVQNPQILPSQLRYMAQNAPVIPSAAAPSP
;
A
#
# COMPACT_ATOMS: atom_id res chain seq x y z
N MET A 1 -22.57 -79.14 19.44
CA MET A 1 -21.25 -78.47 19.38
C MET A 1 -21.04 -77.81 20.73
N PRO A 2 -19.84 -77.88 21.34
CA PRO A 2 -19.62 -77.09 22.56
C PRO A 2 -19.73 -75.61 22.20
N ASP A 3 -20.44 -74.84 23.03
CA ASP A 3 -20.57 -73.40 22.87
C ASP A 3 -19.17 -72.77 22.83
N PRO A 4 -18.91 -71.84 21.90
CA PRO A 4 -17.60 -71.20 21.87
C PRO A 4 -17.38 -70.44 23.18
N ILE A 5 -16.31 -70.81 23.88
CA ILE A 5 -15.92 -70.15 25.13
C ILE A 5 -15.70 -68.66 24.83
N GLY A 6 -16.51 -67.81 25.47
CA GLY A 6 -16.38 -66.35 25.37
C GLY A 6 -14.99 -65.89 25.76
N ALA A 7 -14.52 -64.79 25.18
CA ALA A 7 -13.26 -64.17 25.57
C ALA A 7 -13.29 -63.77 27.06
N THR A 8 -12.15 -63.87 27.74
CA THR A 8 -12.05 -63.46 29.14
C THR A 8 -12.02 -61.94 29.26
N ASP A 9 -12.40 -61.40 30.43
CA ASP A 9 -12.32 -59.95 30.70
C ASP A 9 -10.92 -59.39 30.45
N GLU A 10 -9.87 -60.15 30.79
CA GLU A 10 -8.46 -59.81 30.53
C GLU A 10 -8.20 -59.65 29.02
N GLN A 11 -8.72 -60.56 28.20
CA GLN A 11 -8.62 -60.50 26.74
C GLN A 11 -9.39 -59.31 26.18
N LEU A 12 -10.62 -59.09 26.65
CA LEU A 12 -11.46 -57.96 26.21
C LEU A 12 -10.85 -56.60 26.59
N ARG A 13 -10.28 -56.45 27.80
CA ARG A 13 -9.56 -55.23 28.22
C ARG A 13 -8.35 -54.97 27.34
N ARG A 14 -7.56 -56.00 27.05
CA ARG A 14 -6.39 -55.87 26.17
C ARG A 14 -6.81 -55.41 24.77
N THR A 15 -7.84 -56.02 24.21
CA THR A 15 -8.39 -55.64 22.90
C THR A 15 -8.94 -54.22 22.90
N ALA A 16 -9.71 -53.83 23.92
CA ALA A 16 -10.23 -52.47 24.06
C ALA A 16 -9.10 -51.44 24.06
N LYS A 17 -8.02 -51.70 24.80
CA LYS A 17 -6.84 -50.83 24.86
C LYS A 17 -6.14 -50.74 23.52
N GLU A 18 -5.80 -51.86 22.89
CA GLU A 18 -5.09 -51.90 21.61
C GLU A 18 -5.86 -51.17 20.49
N PHE A 19 -7.17 -51.35 20.41
CA PHE A 19 -8.00 -50.67 19.42
C PHE A 19 -8.23 -49.19 19.74
N THR A 20 -8.29 -48.82 21.02
CA THR A 20 -8.32 -47.41 21.43
C THR A 20 -7.04 -46.69 21.05
N ASP A 21 -5.89 -47.28 21.36
CA ASP A 21 -4.57 -46.70 21.03
C ASP A 21 -4.43 -46.54 19.51
N ARG A 22 -4.77 -47.58 18.75
CA ARG A 22 -4.77 -47.53 17.28
C ARG A 22 -5.74 -46.48 16.73
N TRP A 23 -6.95 -46.39 17.28
CA TRP A 23 -7.93 -45.39 16.86
C TRP A 23 -7.42 -43.97 17.11
N ILE A 24 -6.83 -43.68 18.27
CA ILE A 24 -6.25 -42.36 18.55
C ILE A 24 -5.17 -42.01 17.52
N GLU A 25 -4.24 -42.94 17.26
CA GLU A 25 -3.15 -42.74 16.30
C GLU A 25 -3.67 -42.57 14.87
N ASP A 26 -4.61 -43.39 14.44
CA ASP A 26 -5.18 -43.34 13.09
C ASP A 26 -6.00 -42.07 12.89
N THR A 27 -6.71 -41.59 13.91
CA THR A 27 -7.52 -40.37 13.82
C THR A 27 -6.62 -39.12 13.78
N GLU A 28 -5.53 -39.09 14.56
CA GLU A 28 -4.52 -38.03 14.47
C GLU A 28 -3.85 -38.03 13.08
N ARG A 29 -3.45 -39.21 12.59
CA ARG A 29 -2.82 -39.36 11.27
C ARG A 29 -3.76 -38.95 10.15
N ALA A 30 -5.03 -39.31 10.20
CA ALA A 30 -6.01 -38.95 9.18
C ALA A 30 -6.18 -37.43 9.05
N LEU A 31 -6.19 -36.69 10.17
CA LEU A 31 -6.26 -35.23 10.12
C LEU A 31 -4.98 -34.62 9.54
N ALA A 32 -3.81 -35.12 9.95
CA ALA A 32 -2.53 -34.69 9.40
C ALA A 32 -2.40 -34.99 7.89
N ASP A 33 -2.81 -36.17 7.44
CA ASP A 33 -2.81 -36.55 6.03
C ASP A 33 -3.72 -35.65 5.19
N LYS A 34 -4.83 -35.17 5.77
CA LYS A 34 -5.75 -34.26 5.07
C LYS A 34 -5.22 -32.82 5.02
N TRP A 35 -4.67 -32.32 6.12
CA TRP A 35 -4.38 -30.88 6.28
C TRP A 35 -2.91 -30.49 6.37
N GLU A 36 -1.99 -31.46 6.44
CA GLU A 36 -0.54 -31.23 6.45
C GLU A 36 0.13 -31.83 5.20
N ASN A 37 -0.55 -32.70 4.46
CA ASN A 37 -0.02 -33.26 3.22
C ASN A 37 -0.07 -32.24 2.07
N ARG A 38 1.10 -31.86 1.57
CA ARG A 38 1.25 -30.89 0.48
C ARG A 38 0.51 -31.29 -0.81
N SER A 39 0.44 -32.58 -1.14
CA SER A 39 -0.26 -33.06 -2.35
C SER A 39 -1.78 -32.88 -2.21
N VAL A 40 -2.33 -33.26 -1.05
CA VAL A 40 -3.75 -33.08 -0.74
C VAL A 40 -4.12 -31.60 -0.77
N LEU A 41 -3.36 -30.76 -0.06
CA LEU A 41 -3.60 -29.33 -0.05
C LEU A 41 -3.39 -28.66 -1.43
N THR A 42 -2.60 -29.26 -2.32
CA THR A 42 -2.49 -28.79 -3.71
C THR A 42 -3.81 -28.96 -4.46
N THR A 43 -4.52 -30.05 -4.20
CA THR A 43 -5.83 -30.32 -4.78
C THR A 43 -6.90 -29.41 -4.14
N VAL A 44 -6.89 -29.28 -2.80
CA VAL A 44 -7.83 -28.43 -2.06
C VAL A 44 -7.77 -26.97 -2.52
N PHE A 45 -6.56 -26.44 -2.71
CA PHE A 45 -6.35 -25.06 -3.18
C PHE A 45 -6.06 -25.00 -4.70
N GLY A 46 -6.51 -26.00 -5.47
CA GLY A 46 -6.21 -26.13 -6.89
C GLY A 46 -6.73 -24.95 -7.72
N ASP A 47 -7.90 -24.43 -7.37
CA ASP A 47 -8.57 -23.34 -8.08
C ASP A 47 -7.91 -21.97 -7.86
N LEU A 48 -7.03 -21.86 -6.86
CA LEU A 48 -6.30 -20.62 -6.59
C LEU A 48 -5.10 -20.45 -7.54
N PRO A 49 -4.69 -19.20 -7.82
CA PRO A 49 -3.48 -18.94 -8.61
C PRO A 49 -2.25 -19.63 -8.01
N GLU A 50 -1.41 -20.23 -8.86
CA GLU A 50 -0.29 -21.07 -8.42
C GLU A 50 0.63 -20.38 -7.41
N LYS A 51 0.91 -19.08 -7.61
CA LYS A 51 1.74 -18.26 -6.72
C LYS A 51 1.13 -18.03 -5.33
N ARG A 52 -0.20 -18.16 -5.20
CA ARG A 52 -0.96 -17.93 -3.96
C ARG A 52 -1.14 -19.20 -3.13
N ARG A 53 -1.14 -20.37 -3.78
CA ARG A 53 -1.35 -21.66 -3.11
C ARG A 53 -0.42 -21.90 -1.91
N PRO A 54 0.89 -21.59 -1.94
CA PRO A 54 1.76 -21.78 -0.78
C PRO A 54 1.30 -21.02 0.46
N MET A 55 0.84 -19.77 0.30
CA MET A 55 0.35 -18.95 1.41
C MET A 55 -0.88 -19.59 2.08
N TRP A 56 -1.87 -20.00 1.29
CA TRP A 56 -3.09 -20.62 1.80
C TRP A 56 -2.85 -21.98 2.45
N ARG A 57 -1.89 -22.75 1.94
CA ARG A 57 -1.44 -24.00 2.57
C ARG A 57 -0.87 -23.74 3.96
N ASP A 58 0.03 -22.77 4.10
CA ASP A 58 0.63 -22.44 5.39
C ASP A 58 -0.43 -22.01 6.42
N VAL A 59 -1.43 -21.22 5.98
CA VAL A 59 -2.54 -20.81 6.83
C VAL A 59 -3.40 -22.01 7.23
N ALA A 60 -3.72 -22.91 6.30
CA ALA A 60 -4.50 -24.11 6.60
C ALA A 60 -3.81 -25.05 7.59
N VAL A 61 -2.51 -25.31 7.39
CA VAL A 61 -1.70 -26.10 8.31
C VAL A 61 -1.74 -25.46 9.70
N ARG A 62 -1.53 -24.14 9.81
CA ARG A 62 -1.60 -23.45 11.11
C ARG A 62 -2.98 -23.56 11.73
N THR A 63 -4.04 -23.36 10.95
CA THR A 63 -5.42 -23.38 11.43
C THR A 63 -5.77 -24.72 12.07
N VAL A 64 -5.38 -25.83 11.44
CA VAL A 64 -5.72 -27.18 11.91
C VAL A 64 -4.77 -27.66 13.02
N ARG A 65 -3.50 -27.21 13.02
CA ARG A 65 -2.48 -27.65 13.96
C ARG A 65 -2.84 -27.40 15.43
N GLU A 66 -3.55 -26.33 15.74
CA GLU A 66 -4.01 -26.07 17.12
C GLU A 66 -4.97 -27.15 17.62
N SER A 67 -5.92 -27.58 16.77
CA SER A 67 -6.84 -28.68 17.09
C SER A 67 -6.11 -30.02 17.20
N THR A 68 -5.11 -30.28 16.35
CA THR A 68 -4.26 -31.49 16.48
C THR A 68 -3.49 -31.51 17.81
N ILE A 69 -2.93 -30.37 18.22
CA ILE A 69 -2.24 -30.25 19.52
C ILE A 69 -3.21 -30.42 20.69
N ALA A 70 -4.40 -29.81 20.60
CA ALA A 70 -5.45 -29.93 21.61
C ALA A 70 -5.93 -31.38 21.74
N PHE A 71 -6.14 -32.07 20.62
CA PHE A 71 -6.48 -33.48 20.57
C PHE A 71 -5.39 -34.33 21.23
N ARG A 72 -4.11 -34.18 20.86
CA ARG A 72 -3.02 -34.98 21.43
C ARG A 72 -2.96 -34.85 22.96
N ARG A 73 -3.10 -33.62 23.47
CA ARG A 73 -3.14 -33.35 24.92
C ARG A 73 -4.37 -33.95 25.60
N ALA A 74 -5.54 -33.89 24.97
CA ALA A 74 -6.76 -34.47 25.51
C ALA A 74 -6.71 -36.01 25.49
N ALA A 75 -6.20 -36.59 24.41
CA ALA A 75 -6.03 -38.03 24.23
C ALA A 75 -5.07 -38.60 25.28
N GLU A 76 -3.93 -37.93 25.54
CA GLU A 76 -3.00 -38.36 26.59
C GLU A 76 -3.65 -38.46 27.98
N LYS A 77 -4.56 -37.53 28.30
CA LYS A 77 -5.28 -37.52 29.58
C LYS A 77 -6.41 -38.54 29.66
N ARG A 78 -7.12 -38.76 28.54
CA ARG A 78 -8.36 -39.55 28.50
C ARG A 78 -8.18 -40.97 27.95
N ARG A 79 -7.01 -41.34 27.45
CA ARG A 79 -6.73 -42.66 26.84
C ARG A 79 -7.19 -43.83 27.72
N ALA A 80 -6.87 -43.80 29.00
CA ALA A 80 -7.27 -44.86 29.93
C ALA A 80 -8.80 -44.92 30.14
N GLU A 81 -9.45 -43.76 30.20
CA GLU A 81 -10.90 -43.65 30.33
C GLU A 81 -11.62 -44.20 29.09
N VAL A 82 -11.15 -43.85 27.88
CA VAL A 82 -11.70 -44.37 26.62
C VAL A 82 -11.55 -45.89 26.56
N ALA A 83 -10.38 -46.42 26.90
CA ALA A 83 -10.13 -47.86 26.89
C ALA A 83 -11.02 -48.62 27.88
N GLU A 84 -11.27 -48.07 29.06
CA GLU A 84 -12.17 -48.68 30.05
C GLU A 84 -13.64 -48.61 29.60
N GLN A 85 -14.10 -47.48 29.06
CA GLN A 85 -15.45 -47.36 28.50
C GLN A 85 -15.66 -48.32 27.32
N ALA A 86 -14.65 -48.48 26.45
CA ALA A 86 -14.68 -49.43 25.34
C ALA A 86 -14.69 -50.89 25.82
N PHE A 87 -14.00 -51.20 26.92
CA PHE A 87 -14.07 -52.52 27.56
C PHE A 87 -15.49 -52.82 28.07
N VAL A 88 -16.14 -51.86 28.74
CA VAL A 88 -17.53 -52.03 29.20
C VAL A 88 -18.46 -52.31 28.01
N LEU A 89 -18.35 -51.54 26.92
CA LEU A 89 -19.12 -51.77 25.70
C LEU A 89 -18.89 -53.16 25.10
N LEU A 90 -17.65 -53.67 25.13
CA LEU A 90 -17.32 -55.02 24.64
C LEU A 90 -17.88 -56.14 25.52
N ARG A 91 -17.83 -55.95 26.85
CA ARG A 91 -18.31 -56.94 27.83
C ARG A 91 -19.83 -57.09 27.78
N ASP A 92 -20.51 -55.99 27.48
CA ASP A 92 -21.97 -55.90 27.48
C ASP A 92 -22.58 -56.19 26.08
N ALA A 93 -21.75 -56.44 25.07
CA ALA A 93 -22.19 -56.83 23.73
C ALA A 93 -22.77 -58.27 23.69
N ASP A 94 -23.88 -58.45 22.98
CA ASP A 94 -24.53 -59.76 22.75
C ASP A 94 -24.66 -60.04 21.23
N PRO A 95 -24.08 -61.14 20.71
CA PRO A 95 -23.28 -62.15 21.40
C PRO A 95 -21.87 -61.66 21.77
N ARG A 96 -21.38 -62.10 22.95
CA ARG A 96 -20.01 -61.83 23.41
C ARG A 96 -18.98 -62.38 22.44
N LEU A 97 -17.91 -61.62 22.20
CA LEU A 97 -16.80 -62.07 21.34
C LEU A 97 -16.14 -63.33 21.92
N THR A 98 -15.81 -64.26 21.04
CA THR A 98 -15.05 -65.47 21.39
C THR A 98 -13.55 -65.17 21.44
N ALA A 99 -12.77 -65.96 22.20
CA ALA A 99 -11.32 -65.77 22.24
C ALA A 99 -10.66 -65.85 20.86
N ALA A 100 -11.19 -66.68 19.95
CA ALA A 100 -10.74 -66.78 18.57
C ALA A 100 -11.06 -65.52 17.75
N ALA A 101 -12.26 -64.95 17.91
CA ALA A 101 -12.66 -63.72 17.24
C ALA A 101 -11.84 -62.50 17.70
N VAL A 102 -11.40 -62.51 18.97
CA VAL A 102 -10.46 -61.50 19.50
C VAL A 102 -9.06 -61.68 18.91
N ALA A 103 -8.55 -62.92 18.89
CA ALA A 103 -7.20 -63.20 18.40
C ALA A 103 -7.05 -63.02 16.88
N THR A 104 -8.10 -63.27 16.10
CA THR A 104 -8.09 -63.13 14.65
C THR A 104 -9.41 -62.51 14.18
N PRO A 105 -9.57 -61.18 14.34
CA PRO A 105 -10.83 -60.51 14.06
C PRO A 105 -11.17 -60.55 12.57
N SER A 106 -12.37 -61.03 12.27
CA SER A 106 -12.98 -60.96 10.95
C SER A 106 -13.13 -59.50 10.51
N PRO A 107 -13.36 -59.21 9.22
CA PRO A 107 -13.60 -57.84 8.75
C PRO A 107 -14.74 -57.13 9.48
N GLU A 108 -15.81 -57.86 9.81
CA GLU A 108 -16.97 -57.32 10.54
C GLU A 108 -16.62 -57.04 12.00
N THR A 109 -15.98 -57.99 12.69
CA THR A 109 -15.50 -57.79 14.06
C THR A 109 -14.52 -56.62 14.13
N ARG A 110 -13.65 -56.45 13.13
CA ARG A 110 -12.71 -55.33 13.07
C ARG A 110 -13.42 -53.98 12.95
N LYS A 111 -14.44 -53.88 12.10
CA LYS A 111 -15.27 -52.67 11.98
C LYS A 111 -15.97 -52.32 13.31
N MET A 112 -16.54 -53.33 13.96
CA MET A 112 -17.16 -53.16 15.29
C MET A 112 -16.12 -52.64 16.30
N LEU A 113 -14.95 -53.27 16.38
CA LEU A 113 -13.87 -52.87 17.29
C LEU A 113 -13.36 -51.45 17.03
N GLN A 114 -13.27 -51.04 15.76
CA GLN A 114 -12.89 -49.68 15.37
C GLN A 114 -13.94 -48.62 15.76
N ALA A 115 -15.21 -49.01 15.88
CA ALA A 115 -16.29 -48.10 16.27
C ALA A 115 -16.41 -47.93 17.80
N LEU A 116 -15.72 -48.75 18.60
CA LEU A 116 -15.87 -48.72 20.07
C LEU A 116 -15.41 -47.40 20.67
N ALA A 117 -14.16 -47.03 20.43
CA ALA A 117 -13.57 -45.81 20.99
C ALA A 117 -14.41 -44.56 20.68
N PRO A 118 -14.80 -44.25 19.43
CA PRO A 118 -15.63 -43.08 19.14
C PRO A 118 -17.07 -43.17 19.68
N SER A 119 -17.57 -44.37 20.01
CA SER A 119 -18.90 -44.57 20.62
C SER A 119 -18.91 -44.34 22.14
N THR A 120 -17.73 -44.23 22.77
CA THR A 120 -17.60 -43.86 24.19
C THR A 120 -17.84 -42.35 24.38
N VAL A 121 -18.18 -41.92 25.59
CA VAL A 121 -18.34 -40.48 25.89
C VAL A 121 -17.00 -39.76 25.71
N ALA A 122 -15.93 -40.27 26.31
CA ALA A 122 -14.62 -39.65 26.21
C ALA A 122 -14.06 -39.67 24.78
N GLY A 123 -14.29 -40.74 24.01
CA GLY A 123 -13.87 -40.82 22.62
C GLY A 123 -14.70 -39.93 21.70
N GLY A 124 -16.00 -39.77 21.96
CA GLY A 124 -16.85 -38.80 21.27
C GLY A 124 -16.38 -37.35 21.49
N GLU A 125 -15.97 -37.00 22.70
CA GLU A 125 -15.36 -35.69 22.99
C GLU A 125 -14.05 -35.48 22.22
N LEU A 126 -13.19 -36.51 22.18
CA LEU A 126 -11.93 -36.46 21.41
C LEU A 126 -12.20 -36.31 19.91
N ALA A 127 -13.17 -37.05 19.37
CA ALA A 127 -13.59 -36.94 17.97
C ALA A 127 -14.14 -35.54 17.65
N ALA A 128 -14.89 -34.92 18.57
CA ALA A 128 -15.41 -33.57 18.41
C ALA A 128 -14.30 -32.51 18.27
N ILE A 129 -13.18 -32.64 19.00
CA ILE A 129 -12.02 -31.74 18.87
C ILE A 129 -11.43 -31.80 17.46
N LEU A 130 -11.24 -33.00 16.91
CA LEU A 130 -10.70 -33.17 15.56
C LEU A 130 -11.70 -32.75 14.48
N ALA A 131 -12.99 -33.03 14.68
CA ALA A 131 -14.05 -32.58 13.78
C ALA A 131 -14.12 -31.04 13.71
N ALA A 132 -13.91 -30.35 14.83
CA ALA A 132 -13.79 -28.89 14.84
C ALA A 132 -12.57 -28.41 14.04
N GLY A 133 -11.43 -29.09 14.16
CA GLY A 133 -10.24 -28.82 13.33
C GLY A 133 -10.48 -29.03 11.84
N ASP A 134 -11.12 -30.15 11.48
CA ASP A 134 -11.47 -30.45 10.08
C ASP A 134 -12.45 -29.44 9.49
N ALA A 135 -13.47 -29.06 10.27
CA ALA A 135 -14.43 -28.03 9.89
C ALA A 135 -13.76 -26.66 9.71
N ALA A 136 -12.84 -26.27 10.60
CA ALA A 136 -12.09 -25.02 10.47
C ALA A 136 -11.21 -25.01 9.22
N GLY A 137 -10.53 -26.13 8.91
CA GLY A 137 -9.77 -26.28 7.66
C GLY A 137 -10.66 -26.17 6.42
N ALA A 138 -11.81 -26.85 6.42
CA ALA A 138 -12.77 -26.83 5.31
C ALA A 138 -13.40 -25.45 5.11
N GLU A 139 -13.74 -24.76 6.20
CA GLU A 139 -14.25 -23.40 6.21
C GLU A 139 -13.23 -22.41 5.64
N LEU A 140 -11.95 -22.54 6.03
CA LEU A 140 -10.87 -21.75 5.44
C LEU A 140 -10.72 -22.03 3.95
N ALA A 141 -10.72 -23.30 3.54
CA ALA A 141 -10.61 -23.70 2.14
C ALA A 141 -11.74 -23.10 1.29
N ALA A 142 -12.98 -23.10 1.81
CA ALA A 142 -14.13 -22.51 1.15
C ALA A 142 -14.04 -20.97 1.03
N ARG A 143 -13.39 -20.30 1.98
CA ARG A 143 -13.24 -18.82 2.01
C ARG A 143 -12.04 -18.31 1.23
N ALA A 144 -11.02 -19.15 1.05
CA ALA A 144 -9.76 -18.75 0.43
C ALA A 144 -9.94 -18.08 -0.95
N PRO A 145 -10.82 -18.55 -1.86
CA PRO A 145 -11.08 -17.86 -3.13
C PRO A 145 -11.56 -16.42 -2.95
N VAL A 146 -12.54 -16.19 -2.08
CA VAL A 146 -13.10 -14.85 -1.82
C VAL A 146 -12.05 -13.90 -1.24
N LEU A 147 -11.19 -14.41 -0.35
CA LEU A 147 -10.11 -13.62 0.22
C LEU A 147 -8.99 -13.34 -0.80
N ASP A 148 -8.71 -14.28 -1.70
CA ASP A 148 -7.75 -14.10 -2.79
C ASP A 148 -8.26 -13.09 -3.84
N ASP A 149 -9.55 -13.14 -4.17
CA ASP A 149 -10.20 -12.15 -5.04
C ASP A 149 -10.12 -10.75 -4.45
N LEU A 150 -10.36 -10.60 -3.14
CA LEU A 150 -10.20 -9.32 -2.44
C LEU A 150 -8.74 -8.83 -2.51
N TRP A 151 -7.78 -9.72 -2.26
CA TRP A 151 -6.35 -9.41 -2.34
C TRP A 151 -5.96 -8.95 -3.75
N ALA A 152 -6.44 -9.64 -4.77
CA ALA A 152 -6.20 -9.31 -6.17
C ALA A 152 -6.83 -7.97 -6.55
N ALA A 153 -8.10 -7.74 -6.18
CA ALA A 153 -8.82 -6.51 -6.46
C ALA A 153 -8.14 -5.29 -5.81
N LYS A 154 -7.88 -5.35 -4.50
CA LYS A 154 -7.18 -4.28 -3.77
C LYS A 154 -5.75 -4.07 -4.28
N GLY A 155 -5.06 -5.16 -4.61
CA GLY A 155 -3.74 -5.13 -5.21
C GLY A 155 -3.72 -4.53 -6.62
N GLY A 156 -4.80 -4.65 -7.38
CA GLY A 156 -5.00 -4.01 -8.68
C GLY A 156 -5.30 -2.51 -8.54
N GLU A 157 -6.22 -2.13 -7.64
CA GLU A 157 -6.52 -0.72 -7.33
C GLU A 157 -5.26 0.05 -6.91
N LEU A 158 -4.43 -0.55 -6.06
CA LEU A 158 -3.18 0.07 -5.61
C LEU A 158 -2.12 0.15 -6.73
N ALA A 159 -2.08 -0.84 -7.64
CA ALA A 159 -1.19 -0.81 -8.80
C ALA A 159 -1.55 0.34 -9.75
N LEU A 160 -2.83 0.57 -10.03
CA LEU A 160 -3.27 1.71 -10.85
C LEU A 160 -2.87 3.06 -10.25
N LEU A 161 -2.96 3.20 -8.92
CA LEU A 161 -2.50 4.40 -8.22
C LEU A 161 -0.98 4.56 -8.31
N ARG A 162 -0.23 3.45 -8.20
CA ARG A 162 1.22 3.45 -8.38
C ARG A 162 1.61 3.89 -9.79
N ASP A 163 0.95 3.37 -10.81
CA ASP A 163 1.24 3.69 -12.21
C ASP A 163 0.94 5.18 -12.48
N SER A 164 -0.16 5.70 -11.93
CA SER A 164 -0.50 7.13 -11.99
C SER A 164 0.58 7.98 -11.32
N LEU A 165 1.01 7.62 -10.11
CA LEU A 165 2.09 8.33 -9.41
C LEU A 165 3.41 8.25 -10.16
N GLY A 166 3.75 7.07 -10.70
CA GLY A 166 4.95 6.81 -11.46
C GLY A 166 5.01 7.61 -12.75
N ALA A 167 3.89 7.74 -13.47
CA ALA A 167 3.80 8.56 -14.69
C ALA A 167 4.11 10.04 -14.40
N VAL A 168 3.53 10.61 -13.34
CA VAL A 168 3.76 12.03 -13.00
C VAL A 168 5.18 12.26 -12.47
N VAL A 169 5.72 11.35 -11.65
CA VAL A 169 7.12 11.39 -11.21
C VAL A 169 8.09 11.28 -12.40
N LYS A 170 7.77 10.42 -13.37
CA LYS A 170 8.57 10.26 -14.59
C LYS A 170 8.55 11.55 -15.42
N HIS A 171 7.38 12.16 -15.63
CA HIS A 171 7.25 13.41 -16.39
C HIS A 171 8.18 14.51 -15.88
N VAL A 172 8.14 14.78 -14.56
CA VAL A 172 9.03 15.79 -13.94
C VAL A 172 10.51 15.39 -14.08
N THR A 173 10.84 14.10 -14.07
CA THR A 173 12.21 13.59 -14.26
C THR A 173 12.68 13.76 -15.72
N ASP A 174 11.80 13.49 -16.69
CA ASP A 174 12.09 13.68 -18.11
C ASP A 174 12.35 15.16 -18.41
N ILE A 175 11.57 16.07 -17.80
CA ILE A 175 11.79 17.52 -17.89
C ILE A 175 13.11 17.95 -17.25
N GLU A 176 13.43 17.47 -16.04
CA GLU A 176 14.74 17.74 -15.42
C GLU A 176 15.89 17.32 -16.34
N THR A 177 15.76 16.14 -16.94
CA THR A 177 16.78 15.60 -17.85
C THR A 177 16.92 16.45 -19.10
N ALA A 178 15.79 16.88 -19.70
CA ALA A 178 15.78 17.78 -20.86
C ALA A 178 16.43 19.13 -20.52
N PHE A 179 16.06 19.73 -19.39
CA PHE A 179 16.63 20.99 -18.90
C PHE A 179 18.12 20.86 -18.57
N GLY A 180 18.53 19.72 -18.01
CA GLY A 180 19.93 19.38 -17.73
C GLY A 180 20.82 19.30 -18.97
N ALA A 181 20.23 19.05 -20.15
CA ALA A 181 20.92 19.00 -21.43
C ALA A 181 21.01 20.36 -22.14
N THR A 182 20.38 21.41 -21.61
CA THR A 182 20.46 22.78 -22.17
C THR A 182 21.80 23.45 -21.86
N TRP A 183 22.20 24.42 -22.69
CA TRP A 183 23.47 25.15 -22.57
C TRP A 183 23.57 26.03 -21.31
N ASP A 184 22.42 26.43 -20.73
CA ASP A 184 22.32 27.20 -19.49
C ASP A 184 21.53 26.46 -18.40
N ARG A 185 22.13 25.34 -17.96
CA ARG A 185 21.54 24.36 -17.02
C ARG A 185 21.16 24.94 -15.65
N ARG A 186 21.89 25.94 -15.14
CA ARG A 186 21.82 26.34 -13.73
C ARG A 186 20.57 27.16 -13.38
N PRO A 187 20.17 28.18 -14.16
CA PRO A 187 18.93 28.92 -13.94
C PRO A 187 17.68 28.06 -14.18
N ALA A 188 17.75 27.16 -15.16
CA ALA A 188 16.66 26.27 -15.54
C ALA A 188 16.31 25.29 -14.40
N LEU A 189 17.33 24.69 -13.77
CA LEU A 189 17.13 23.79 -12.62
C LEU A 189 16.77 24.52 -11.32
N LEU A 190 17.20 25.78 -11.14
CA LEU A 190 16.77 26.59 -9.99
C LEU A 190 15.28 26.94 -10.05
N ALA A 191 14.74 27.15 -11.25
CA ALA A 191 13.32 27.45 -11.43
C ALA A 191 12.40 26.25 -11.11
N LEU A 192 12.91 25.03 -11.23
CA LEU A 192 12.20 23.77 -10.92
C LEU A 192 12.43 23.26 -9.49
N GLY A 193 13.09 24.04 -8.63
CA GLY A 193 13.61 23.57 -7.34
C GLY A 193 12.55 22.95 -6.42
N ASP A 194 11.36 23.55 -6.34
CA ASP A 194 10.28 23.09 -5.47
C ASP A 194 9.59 21.82 -6.03
N GLU A 195 9.48 21.72 -7.35
CA GLU A 195 8.93 20.54 -8.04
C GLU A 195 9.87 19.33 -7.93
N LEU A 196 11.18 19.56 -8.07
CA LEU A 196 12.20 18.52 -7.88
C LEU A 196 12.25 18.04 -6.42
N ALA A 197 12.15 18.95 -5.45
CA ALA A 197 12.05 18.61 -4.04
C ALA A 197 10.79 17.79 -3.73
N THR A 198 9.65 18.17 -4.32
CA THR A 198 8.38 17.43 -4.17
C THR A 198 8.48 16.02 -4.76
N ARG A 199 9.06 15.90 -5.97
CA ARG A 199 9.33 14.60 -6.61
C ARG A 199 10.21 13.71 -5.74
N ASP A 200 11.33 14.23 -5.24
CA ASP A 200 12.27 13.45 -4.44
C ASP A 200 11.67 13.00 -3.11
N ALA A 201 10.80 13.81 -2.50
CA ALA A 201 10.04 13.44 -1.31
C ALA A 201 9.00 12.34 -1.57
N VAL A 202 8.46 12.26 -2.79
CA VAL A 202 7.41 11.29 -3.18
C VAL A 202 7.99 9.97 -3.72
N ARG A 203 9.20 9.97 -4.29
CA ARG A 203 9.84 8.77 -4.86
C ARG A 203 9.85 7.56 -3.91
N PRO A 204 10.11 7.69 -2.59
CA PRO A 204 10.07 6.55 -1.66
C PRO A 204 8.69 5.89 -1.51
N ILE A 205 7.60 6.63 -1.78
CA ILE A 205 6.22 6.13 -1.65
C ILE A 205 5.92 5.06 -2.71
N LEU A 206 6.61 5.08 -3.87
CA LEU A 206 6.49 4.02 -4.88
C LEU A 206 6.89 2.63 -4.33
N ALA A 207 7.83 2.57 -3.37
CA ALA A 207 8.28 1.34 -2.74
C ALA A 207 7.35 0.83 -1.62
N ILE A 208 6.33 1.61 -1.22
CA ILE A 208 5.29 1.16 -0.27
C ILE A 208 4.37 0.15 -0.96
N VAL A 209 4.05 0.40 -2.23
CA VAL A 209 3.14 -0.45 -3.03
C VAL A 209 3.68 -1.87 -3.20
N GLU A 210 4.99 -2.00 -3.39
CA GLU A 210 5.64 -3.30 -3.60
C GLU A 210 5.55 -4.21 -2.36
N ARG A 211 5.66 -3.62 -1.15
CA ARG A 211 5.62 -4.36 0.12
C ARG A 211 4.21 -4.64 0.64
N THR A 212 3.22 -3.85 0.20
CA THR A 212 1.85 -3.91 0.73
C THR A 212 1.20 -5.29 0.57
N ARG A 213 1.49 -5.98 -0.54
CA ARG A 213 0.97 -7.33 -0.82
C ARG A 213 1.49 -8.36 0.19
N ASP A 214 2.78 -8.30 0.52
CA ASP A 214 3.41 -9.16 1.51
C ASP A 214 2.93 -8.82 2.94
N ASP A 215 2.69 -7.54 3.22
CA ASP A 215 2.13 -7.09 4.50
C ASP A 215 0.68 -7.58 4.69
N ALA A 216 -0.14 -7.60 3.63
CA ALA A 216 -1.48 -8.20 3.65
C ALA A 216 -1.43 -9.71 3.91
N ASP A 217 -0.54 -10.43 3.23
CA ASP A 217 -0.35 -11.87 3.47
C ASP A 217 0.13 -12.14 4.90
N ARG A 218 1.06 -11.31 5.39
CA ARG A 218 1.54 -11.40 6.77
C ARG A 218 0.41 -11.13 7.76
N ALA A 219 -0.45 -10.15 7.52
CA ALA A 219 -1.56 -9.84 8.41
C ALA A 219 -2.53 -11.03 8.56
N VAL A 220 -2.89 -11.68 7.46
CA VAL A 220 -3.72 -12.92 7.49
C VAL A 220 -2.97 -14.06 8.20
N ARG A 221 -1.66 -14.19 7.97
CA ARG A 221 -0.82 -15.16 8.68
C ARG A 221 -0.63 -14.84 10.17
N MET A 222 -0.95 -13.66 10.67
CA MET A 222 -0.82 -13.36 12.10
C MET A 222 -2.14 -13.51 12.85
N LEU A 223 -3.26 -13.75 12.14
CA LEU A 223 -4.56 -13.98 12.77
C LEU A 223 -4.60 -15.31 13.53
N PRO A 224 -5.39 -15.36 14.63
CA PRO A 224 -5.64 -16.60 15.33
C PRO A 224 -6.38 -17.60 14.40
N PRO A 225 -6.15 -18.91 14.54
CA PRO A 225 -6.80 -19.95 13.72
C PRO A 225 -8.32 -19.90 13.61
N ASN A 226 -8.99 -19.41 14.66
CA ASN A 226 -10.45 -19.27 14.73
C ASN A 226 -10.95 -17.89 14.28
N ALA A 227 -10.11 -17.09 13.61
CA ALA A 227 -10.53 -15.80 13.10
C ALA A 227 -11.73 -15.93 12.15
N THR A 228 -12.73 -15.09 12.36
CA THR A 228 -13.91 -14.99 11.52
C THR A 228 -13.56 -14.49 10.11
N LEU A 229 -14.44 -14.75 9.13
CA LEU A 229 -14.29 -14.19 7.78
C LEU A 229 -14.15 -12.66 7.80
N ARG A 230 -14.88 -11.99 8.70
CA ARG A 230 -14.81 -10.53 8.85
C ARG A 230 -13.43 -10.08 9.32
N GLU A 231 -12.84 -10.76 10.30
CA GLU A 231 -11.48 -10.44 10.78
C GLU A 231 -10.43 -10.73 9.71
N GLN A 232 -10.56 -11.84 8.97
CA GLN A 232 -9.70 -12.17 7.83
C GLN A 232 -9.77 -11.11 6.73
N HIS A 233 -10.98 -10.71 6.35
CA HIS A 233 -11.22 -9.64 5.40
C HIS A 233 -10.59 -8.32 5.86
N GLN A 234 -10.78 -7.96 7.12
CA GLN A 234 -10.21 -6.73 7.68
C GLN A 234 -8.68 -6.76 7.72
N ALA A 235 -8.07 -7.86 8.18
CA ALA A 235 -6.62 -8.00 8.24
C ALA A 235 -5.98 -7.89 6.85
N LEU A 236 -6.64 -8.45 5.83
CA LEU A 236 -6.19 -8.39 4.44
C LEU A 236 -6.34 -6.98 3.86
N ALA A 237 -7.48 -6.31 4.11
CA ALA A 237 -7.78 -4.99 3.55
C ALA A 237 -6.96 -3.84 4.17
N VAL A 238 -6.68 -3.88 5.48
CA VAL A 238 -6.06 -2.77 6.22
C VAL A 238 -4.71 -2.31 5.62
N PRO A 239 -3.76 -3.21 5.25
CA PRO A 239 -2.52 -2.79 4.60
C PRO A 239 -2.76 -2.05 3.28
N PHE A 240 -3.69 -2.53 2.44
CA PHE A 240 -4.05 -1.84 1.20
C PHE A 240 -4.69 -0.49 1.45
N ASP A 241 -5.61 -0.38 2.39
CA ASP A 241 -6.29 0.88 2.69
C ASP A 241 -5.30 1.92 3.26
N ARG A 242 -4.34 1.50 4.10
CA ARG A 242 -3.23 2.35 4.57
C ARG A 242 -2.33 2.81 3.43
N ALA A 243 -1.94 1.91 2.53
CA ALA A 243 -1.13 2.25 1.36
C ALA A 243 -1.87 3.24 0.45
N ARG A 244 -3.16 3.03 0.19
CA ARG A 244 -3.99 3.96 -0.61
C ARG A 244 -4.09 5.34 0.05
N ALA A 245 -4.28 5.39 1.36
CA ALA A 245 -4.31 6.64 2.12
C ALA A 245 -2.97 7.42 2.05
N THR A 246 -1.87 6.72 1.78
CA THR A 246 -0.54 7.33 1.62
C THR A 246 -0.26 7.76 0.18
N VAL A 247 -0.65 6.93 -0.80
CA VAL A 247 -0.39 7.16 -2.23
C VAL A 247 -1.29 8.25 -2.81
N ARG A 248 -2.58 8.29 -2.43
CA ARG A 248 -3.55 9.25 -3.02
C ARG A 248 -3.13 10.72 -2.82
N PRO A 249 -2.79 11.19 -1.59
CA PRO A 249 -2.30 12.56 -1.42
C PRO A 249 -0.96 12.83 -2.10
N ALA A 250 -0.15 11.79 -2.37
CA ALA A 250 1.10 11.94 -3.11
C ALA A 250 0.83 12.18 -4.61
N ILE A 251 -0.19 11.55 -5.19
CA ILE A 251 -0.64 11.80 -6.56
C ILE A 251 -1.12 13.25 -6.70
N GLU A 252 -1.96 13.73 -5.79
CA GLU A 252 -2.47 15.11 -5.84
C GLU A 252 -1.34 16.14 -5.76
N ARG A 253 -0.39 15.95 -4.84
CA ARG A 253 0.81 16.80 -4.74
C ARG A 253 1.66 16.76 -6.01
N MET A 254 1.88 15.57 -6.57
CA MET A 254 2.67 15.44 -7.80
C MET A 254 1.97 16.00 -9.02
N ALA A 255 0.64 15.90 -9.12
CA ALA A 255 -0.12 16.49 -10.21
C ALA A 255 0.01 18.02 -10.20
N ALA A 256 -0.07 18.65 -9.03
CA ALA A 256 0.20 20.08 -8.88
C ALA A 256 1.64 20.44 -9.24
N ALA A 257 2.63 19.67 -8.77
CA ALA A 257 4.04 19.88 -9.11
C ALA A 257 4.30 19.70 -10.62
N SER A 258 3.62 18.77 -11.28
CA SER A 258 3.70 18.54 -12.72
C SER A 258 3.17 19.74 -13.51
N ALA A 259 1.99 20.26 -13.17
CA ALA A 259 1.43 21.44 -13.82
C ALA A 259 2.30 22.69 -13.60
N SER A 260 2.87 22.83 -12.41
CA SER A 260 3.86 23.88 -12.10
C SER A 260 5.13 23.72 -12.93
N THR A 261 5.62 22.48 -13.07
CA THR A 261 6.76 22.15 -13.93
C THR A 261 6.50 22.58 -15.37
N ASP A 262 5.35 22.21 -15.95
CA ASP A 262 4.98 22.59 -17.32
C ASP A 262 4.93 24.11 -17.50
N THR A 263 4.38 24.82 -16.52
CA THR A 263 4.31 26.29 -16.52
C THR A 263 5.70 26.91 -16.46
N THR A 264 6.58 26.39 -15.61
CA THR A 264 7.97 26.85 -15.49
C THR A 264 8.77 26.58 -16.76
N VAL A 265 8.54 25.43 -17.42
CA VAL A 265 9.14 25.11 -18.71
C VAL A 265 8.70 26.11 -19.77
N ALA A 266 7.39 26.33 -19.92
CA ALA A 266 6.84 27.28 -20.90
C ALA A 266 7.40 28.70 -20.67
N ALA A 267 7.49 29.15 -19.41
CA ALA A 267 8.07 30.45 -19.06
C ALA A 267 9.57 30.54 -19.39
N TYR A 268 10.33 29.46 -19.18
CA TYR A 268 11.75 29.38 -19.55
C TYR A 268 11.94 29.38 -21.07
N GLU A 269 11.16 28.59 -21.82
CA GLU A 269 11.23 28.54 -23.28
C GLU A 269 10.88 29.90 -23.92
N LEU A 270 9.80 30.55 -23.45
CA LEU A 270 9.45 31.92 -23.87
C LEU A 270 10.61 32.91 -23.65
N ARG A 271 11.34 32.76 -22.55
CA ARG A 271 12.46 33.63 -22.18
C ARG A 271 13.73 33.38 -22.98
N PHE A 272 14.04 32.13 -23.32
CA PHE A 272 15.35 31.75 -23.89
C PHE A 272 15.29 31.28 -25.35
N VAL A 273 14.22 30.65 -25.81
CA VAL A 273 13.98 30.32 -27.24
C VAL A 273 13.40 31.53 -27.98
N GLY A 274 12.64 32.38 -27.28
CA GLY A 274 12.16 33.68 -27.79
C GLY A 274 13.26 34.68 -28.18
N LYS A 275 14.54 34.39 -27.89
CA LYS A 275 15.67 35.18 -28.39
C LYS A 275 15.93 34.96 -29.88
N ASP A 276 15.61 33.79 -30.44
CA ASP A 276 15.91 33.43 -31.83
C ASP A 276 14.64 33.28 -32.71
N ALA A 277 13.46 33.11 -32.13
CA ALA A 277 12.17 32.94 -32.82
C ALA A 277 11.16 34.05 -32.51
N LEU A 278 11.62 35.29 -32.41
CA LEU A 278 10.74 36.43 -32.72
C LEU A 278 10.14 36.15 -34.10
N HIS A 279 8.82 35.97 -34.22
CA HIS A 279 7.97 36.61 -35.23
C HIS A 279 6.51 36.11 -35.07
N ALA A 280 5.66 37.04 -34.62
CA ALA A 280 4.20 37.07 -34.68
C ALA A 280 3.38 36.14 -33.74
N GLY A 281 3.50 34.81 -33.79
CA GLY A 281 2.46 33.93 -33.22
C GLY A 281 2.32 33.90 -31.69
N MET A 282 3.44 33.90 -30.94
CA MET A 282 3.40 33.78 -29.46
C MET A 282 2.98 35.07 -28.75
N LEU A 283 3.05 36.21 -29.43
CA LEU A 283 2.61 37.49 -28.87
C LEU A 283 1.09 37.52 -28.74
N ASP A 284 0.37 36.89 -29.67
CA ASP A 284 -1.08 36.77 -29.65
C ASP A 284 -1.55 35.84 -28.51
N ASP A 285 -0.89 34.69 -28.30
CA ASP A 285 -1.23 33.76 -27.20
C ASP A 285 -0.93 34.36 -25.81
N PHE A 286 0.15 35.14 -25.69
CA PHE A 286 0.52 35.80 -24.43
C PHE A 286 -0.41 36.99 -24.11
N VAL A 287 -0.91 37.67 -25.15
CA VAL A 287 -1.97 38.68 -25.05
C VAL A 287 -3.31 38.06 -24.64
N ASP A 288 -3.63 36.86 -25.13
CA ASP A 288 -4.85 36.13 -24.76
C ASP A 288 -4.84 35.64 -23.30
N VAL A 289 -3.69 35.21 -22.78
CA VAL A 289 -3.58 34.66 -21.41
C VAL A 289 -3.40 35.74 -20.34
N TYR A 290 -2.61 36.78 -20.61
CA TYR A 290 -2.22 37.79 -19.60
C TYR A 290 -2.73 39.21 -19.90
N GLY A 291 -3.35 39.42 -21.07
CA GLY A 291 -3.91 40.69 -21.49
C GLY A 291 -2.89 41.62 -22.17
N ALA A 292 -3.32 42.30 -23.23
CA ALA A 292 -2.50 43.20 -24.03
C ALA A 292 -1.76 44.29 -23.23
N ALA A 293 -2.35 44.73 -22.10
CA ALA A 293 -1.78 45.77 -21.24
C ALA A 293 -0.49 45.33 -20.50
N ALA A 294 -0.41 44.06 -20.08
CA ALA A 294 0.78 43.53 -19.39
C ALA A 294 1.97 43.38 -20.36
N VAL A 295 1.67 43.02 -21.61
CA VAL A 295 2.65 42.89 -22.70
C VAL A 295 3.12 44.26 -23.18
N GLU A 296 2.21 45.22 -23.32
CA GLU A 296 2.58 46.62 -23.59
C GLU A 296 3.45 47.22 -22.49
N ALA A 297 3.17 46.95 -21.21
CA ALA A 297 3.97 47.46 -20.10
C ALA A 297 5.40 46.90 -20.14
N PHE A 298 5.55 45.61 -20.46
CA PHE A 298 6.84 44.94 -20.65
C PHE A 298 7.65 45.54 -21.83
N LEU A 299 6.97 45.84 -22.94
CA LEU A 299 7.59 46.39 -24.15
C LEU A 299 7.84 47.91 -24.09
N LYS A 300 7.15 48.66 -23.21
CA LYS A 300 7.27 50.11 -23.06
C LYS A 300 8.43 50.57 -22.16
N VAL A 301 9.10 49.65 -21.45
CA VAL A 301 10.28 50.01 -20.66
C VAL A 301 11.47 50.23 -21.60
N THR A 302 11.80 51.49 -21.88
CA THR A 302 12.99 51.80 -22.67
C THR A 302 14.27 51.40 -21.92
N PRO A 303 15.30 50.90 -22.62
CA PRO A 303 16.58 50.47 -22.01
C PRO A 303 17.23 51.54 -21.11
N ARG A 304 16.99 52.82 -21.43
CA ARG A 304 17.48 53.99 -20.70
C ARG A 304 16.78 54.21 -19.35
N VAL A 305 15.52 53.79 -19.22
CA VAL A 305 14.73 53.89 -17.98
C VAL A 305 15.09 52.74 -17.03
N ALA A 306 15.24 51.52 -17.55
CA ALA A 306 15.74 50.38 -16.78
C ALA A 306 17.14 50.61 -16.20
N HIS A 307 18.06 51.17 -17.02
CA HIS A 307 19.43 51.50 -16.58
C HIS A 307 19.49 52.60 -15.51
N ARG A 308 18.56 53.56 -15.52
CA ARG A 308 18.51 54.68 -14.56
C ARG A 308 17.88 54.28 -13.22
N VAL A 309 16.85 53.44 -13.24
CA VAL A 309 16.27 52.85 -12.02
C VAL A 309 17.33 51.99 -11.31
N TYR A 310 18.22 51.34 -12.05
CA TYR A 310 19.38 50.60 -11.56
C TYR A 310 20.50 51.49 -10.96
N GLN A 311 20.85 52.63 -11.58
CA GLN A 311 21.82 53.59 -10.99
C GLN A 311 21.35 54.19 -9.66
N LEU A 312 20.02 54.33 -9.50
CA LEU A 312 19.35 54.79 -8.30
C LEU A 312 19.52 53.83 -7.10
N VAL A 313 19.43 52.52 -7.37
CA VAL A 313 19.51 51.44 -6.37
C VAL A 313 20.95 51.23 -5.89
N LEU A 314 21.95 51.58 -6.71
CA LEU A 314 23.37 51.50 -6.38
C LEU A 314 23.91 52.73 -5.63
N GLY A 315 23.08 53.74 -5.33
CA GLY A 315 23.44 54.85 -4.45
C GLY A 315 24.40 55.89 -5.03
N TYR A 316 24.40 56.10 -6.35
CA TYR A 316 25.12 57.24 -6.95
C TYR A 316 24.25 58.51 -6.90
N GLU A 317 24.83 59.60 -6.38
CA GLU A 317 24.23 60.88 -5.95
C GLU A 317 22.90 61.30 -6.62
N MET A 318 21.82 61.29 -5.82
CA MET A 318 20.50 61.77 -6.22
C MET A 318 20.40 63.30 -6.17
N SER A 319 19.96 63.92 -7.26
CA SER A 319 19.35 65.26 -7.20
C SER A 319 17.84 65.15 -6.92
N GLN A 320 17.27 66.11 -6.18
CA GLN A 320 15.87 66.06 -5.72
C GLN A 320 14.83 66.04 -6.86
N ASN A 321 15.13 66.62 -8.03
CA ASN A 321 14.24 66.57 -9.19
C ASN A 321 14.07 65.14 -9.76
N MET A 322 15.06 64.26 -9.55
CA MET A 322 15.03 62.88 -10.03
C MET A 322 14.18 61.95 -9.15
N ALA A 323 14.05 62.22 -7.85
CA ALA A 323 13.27 61.40 -6.93
C ALA A 323 11.75 61.48 -7.18
N GLN A 324 11.25 62.64 -7.62
CA GLN A 324 9.84 62.85 -7.95
C GLN A 324 9.43 62.18 -9.28
N GLU A 325 10.25 62.28 -10.33
CA GLU A 325 9.95 61.61 -11.61
C GLU A 325 9.98 60.08 -11.50
N VAL A 326 10.84 59.56 -10.62
CA VAL A 326 10.95 58.13 -10.34
C VAL A 326 9.77 57.60 -9.53
N ALA A 327 9.31 58.32 -8.50
CA ALA A 327 8.10 57.95 -7.77
C ALA A 327 6.88 57.83 -8.69
N ILE A 328 6.80 58.66 -9.73
CA ILE A 328 5.76 58.58 -10.76
C ILE A 328 5.96 57.36 -11.68
N GLY A 329 7.21 56.99 -11.99
CA GLY A 329 7.55 55.85 -12.85
C GLY A 329 7.35 54.47 -12.21
N THR A 330 7.79 54.27 -10.96
CA THR A 330 7.57 53.00 -10.22
C THR A 330 6.12 52.81 -9.80
N TRP A 331 5.40 53.89 -9.47
CA TRP A 331 3.97 53.83 -9.15
C TRP A 331 3.13 53.44 -10.38
N ARG A 332 3.43 54.00 -11.55
CA ARG A 332 2.80 53.60 -12.83
C ARG A 332 3.12 52.17 -13.27
N LEU A 333 4.31 51.67 -12.96
CA LEU A 333 4.68 50.26 -13.22
C LEU A 333 3.91 49.32 -12.29
N ALA A 334 3.78 49.65 -10.99
CA ALA A 334 3.03 48.86 -10.03
C ALA A 334 1.51 48.84 -10.30
N GLU A 335 0.93 49.94 -10.79
CA GLU A 335 -0.48 50.02 -11.22
C GLU A 335 -0.77 49.24 -12.50
N ALA A 336 0.25 48.94 -13.32
CA ALA A 336 0.11 48.18 -14.56
C ALA A 336 0.11 46.65 -14.35
N PHE A 337 0.47 46.18 -13.15
CA PHE A 337 0.38 44.77 -12.80
C PHE A 337 -1.01 44.45 -12.20
N PRO A 338 -1.57 43.26 -12.44
CA PRO A 338 -2.85 42.86 -11.88
C PRO A 338 -2.85 42.95 -10.34
N ALA A 339 -3.98 43.39 -9.77
CA ALA A 339 -4.18 43.39 -8.33
C ALA A 339 -4.01 41.96 -7.76
N GLY A 340 -3.16 41.81 -6.72
CA GLY A 340 -2.81 40.51 -6.15
C GLY A 340 -1.47 39.93 -6.59
N THR A 341 -0.72 40.62 -7.47
CA THR A 341 0.67 40.27 -7.77
C THR A 341 1.51 40.35 -6.49
N THR A 342 2.05 39.21 -6.05
CA THR A 342 2.73 39.12 -4.75
C THR A 342 4.14 39.71 -4.83
N ALA A 343 4.63 40.29 -3.72
CA ALA A 343 5.97 40.87 -3.63
C ALA A 343 7.12 39.93 -4.09
N PRO A 344 7.06 38.60 -3.88
CA PRO A 344 8.06 37.66 -4.40
C PRO A 344 8.10 37.59 -5.94
N VAL A 345 6.94 37.70 -6.61
CA VAL A 345 6.84 37.68 -8.08
C VAL A 345 7.42 38.96 -8.67
N LEU A 346 7.12 40.12 -8.05
CA LEU A 346 7.71 41.40 -8.44
C LEU A 346 9.22 41.42 -8.22
N ALA A 347 9.69 40.92 -7.07
CA ALA A 347 11.11 40.82 -6.76
C ALA A 347 11.85 39.94 -7.77
N TRP A 348 11.27 38.79 -8.14
CA TRP A 348 11.84 37.92 -9.16
C TRP A 348 11.94 38.60 -10.52
N VAL A 349 10.88 39.31 -10.96
CA VAL A 349 10.89 40.08 -12.22
C VAL A 349 12.01 41.13 -12.22
N PHE A 350 12.19 41.85 -11.13
CA PHE A 350 13.28 42.83 -11.00
C PHE A 350 14.67 42.17 -10.95
N GLU A 351 14.83 41.03 -10.28
CA GLU A 351 16.07 40.23 -10.29
C GLU A 351 16.45 39.80 -11.71
N GLN A 352 15.47 39.40 -12.53
CA GLN A 352 15.74 38.97 -13.90
C GLN A 352 16.18 40.11 -14.81
N ILE A 353 15.65 41.32 -14.60
CA ILE A 353 16.07 42.53 -15.33
C ILE A 353 17.52 42.91 -14.96
N ALA A 354 17.89 42.79 -13.68
CA ALA A 354 19.23 43.11 -13.19
C ALA A 354 20.29 42.09 -13.62
N ALA A 355 19.96 40.79 -13.58
CA ALA A 355 20.89 39.70 -13.91
C ALA A 355 21.30 39.68 -15.40
N VAL A 356 20.43 40.16 -16.30
CA VAL A 356 20.71 40.23 -17.75
C VAL A 356 21.70 41.36 -18.09
N GLN A 357 21.85 42.37 -17.23
CA GLN A 357 22.66 43.56 -17.53
C GLN A 357 23.98 43.65 -16.76
N ASN A 358 24.16 42.98 -15.61
CA ASN A 358 25.45 42.95 -14.92
C ASN A 358 25.67 41.69 -14.05
N PRO A 359 26.52 40.73 -14.47
CA PRO A 359 26.60 39.39 -13.86
C PRO A 359 27.34 39.29 -12.51
N GLN A 360 27.83 40.40 -11.94
CA GLN A 360 28.60 40.38 -10.67
C GLN A 360 27.78 40.71 -9.40
N ILE A 361 26.46 40.83 -9.50
CA ILE A 361 25.62 41.23 -8.36
C ILE A 361 25.28 40.00 -7.50
N LEU A 362 25.46 40.10 -6.18
CA LEU A 362 25.29 38.98 -5.25
C LEU A 362 23.82 38.81 -4.80
N PRO A 363 23.29 37.57 -4.72
CA PRO A 363 21.89 37.25 -4.33
C PRO A 363 21.41 37.75 -2.96
N SER A 364 22.31 38.20 -2.08
CA SER A 364 21.98 38.75 -0.76
C SER A 364 21.45 40.18 -0.82
N GLN A 365 21.86 40.96 -1.82
CA GLN A 365 21.43 42.36 -1.99
C GLN A 365 20.01 42.46 -2.57
N LEU A 366 19.63 41.49 -3.42
CA LEU A 366 18.31 41.42 -4.04
C LEU A 366 17.21 40.95 -3.06
N ARG A 367 17.56 40.03 -2.14
CA ARG A 367 16.66 39.60 -1.05
C ARG A 367 16.32 40.71 -0.06
N TYR A 368 17.24 41.63 0.21
CA TYR A 368 16.98 42.80 1.04
C TYR A 368 15.95 43.76 0.40
N MET A 369 15.93 43.84 -0.94
CA MET A 369 15.01 44.70 -1.70
C MET A 369 13.58 44.14 -1.72
N ALA A 370 13.42 42.81 -1.88
CA ALA A 370 12.12 42.15 -1.89
C ALA A 370 11.34 42.31 -0.57
N GLN A 371 12.06 42.36 0.56
CA GLN A 371 11.48 42.49 1.90
C GLN A 371 11.00 43.90 2.23
N ASN A 372 11.43 44.91 1.47
CA ASN A 372 11.12 46.33 1.72
C ASN A 372 10.25 46.97 0.62
N ALA A 373 9.74 46.17 -0.33
CA ALA A 373 8.79 46.65 -1.34
C ALA A 373 7.41 46.92 -0.70
N PRO A 374 6.72 48.03 -1.03
CA PRO A 374 5.42 48.35 -0.45
C PRO A 374 4.36 47.32 -0.88
N VAL A 375 3.53 46.87 0.06
CA VAL A 375 2.43 45.93 -0.18
C VAL A 375 1.31 46.63 -0.94
N ILE A 376 0.95 46.11 -2.11
CA ILE A 376 -0.19 46.60 -2.90
C ILE A 376 -1.47 46.04 -2.25
N PRO A 377 -2.39 46.89 -1.76
CA PRO A 377 -3.61 46.40 -1.12
C PRO A 377 -4.48 45.65 -2.13
N SER A 378 -5.02 44.50 -1.71
CA SER A 378 -6.01 43.74 -2.46
C SER A 378 -7.27 44.59 -2.62
N ALA A 379 -7.76 44.72 -3.86
CA ALA A 379 -8.98 45.47 -4.15
C ALA A 379 -10.14 44.90 -3.32
N ALA A 380 -10.75 45.74 -2.48
CA ALA A 380 -11.90 45.38 -1.68
C ALA A 380 -13.01 44.80 -2.57
N ALA A 381 -13.61 43.70 -2.12
CA ALA A 381 -14.81 43.15 -2.73
C ALA A 381 -15.89 44.25 -2.80
N PRO A 382 -16.63 44.39 -3.92
CA PRO A 382 -17.68 45.40 -4.00
C PRO A 382 -18.79 45.04 -2.99
N SER A 383 -19.17 46.03 -2.17
CA SER A 383 -20.32 45.97 -1.26
C SER A 383 -21.63 45.72 -2.05
N PRO A 384 -22.63 45.06 -1.42
CA PRO A 384 -23.81 44.50 -2.08
C PRO A 384 -24.69 45.51 -2.83
#